data_AF-A0AAU9VKY5-F1
#
_entry.id   AF-A0AAU9VKY5-F1
#
_cell.length_a   1.000
_cell.length_b   1.000
_cell.length_c   1.000
_cell.angle_alpha   90.00
_cell.angle_beta   90.00
_cell.angle_gamma   90.00
#
_symmetry.space_group_name_H-M   'P 1'
#
loop_
_entity.id
_entity.type
_entity.pdbx_description
1 polymer ?
#
loop_
_entity_poly.entity_id
_entity_poly.type
_entity_poly.pdbx_seq_one_letter_code
_entity_poly.pdbx_strand_id
1 'polypeptide(L)' 'MTKRIRRKFTDEFKTQIVKLYQGERSAGDLARDYDLNEQLVYRWVKTDYIRIFQSCC' A
#
# COMPACT_ATOMS: atom_id res chain seq x y z
N MET A 1 4.81 26.36 12.61
CA MET A 1 4.23 25.49 11.56
C MET A 1 5.14 24.28 11.37
N THR A 2 5.00 23.23 12.18
CA THR A 2 5.86 22.03 12.06
C THR A 2 5.45 21.24 10.82
N LYS A 3 6.30 21.29 9.78
CA LYS A 3 6.12 20.61 8.50
C LYS A 3 6.00 19.11 8.79
N ARG A 4 4.79 18.54 8.65
CA ARG A 4 4.57 17.10 8.82
C ARG A 4 5.47 16.37 7.81
N ILE A 5 6.51 15.70 8.31
CA ILE A 5 7.40 14.89 7.48
C ILE A 5 6.56 13.74 6.95
N ARG A 6 6.21 13.82 5.67
CA ARG A 6 5.47 12.76 4.98
C ARG A 6 6.42 11.56 4.94
N ARG A 7 6.12 10.51 5.71
CA ARG A 7 6.83 9.23 5.59
C ARG A 7 6.79 8.84 4.11
N LYS A 8 7.94 8.87 3.43
CA LYS A 8 8.04 8.44 2.04
C LYS A 8 8.05 6.92 2.05
N PHE A 9 6.88 6.32 1.87
CA PHE A 9 6.80 4.90 1.53
C PHE A 9 7.24 4.77 0.08
N THR A 10 8.31 4.02 -0.17
CA THR A 10 8.79 3.75 -1.52
C THR A 10 7.75 2.93 -2.29
N ASP A 11 7.71 3.09 -3.61
CA ASP A 11 6.75 2.39 -4.45
C ASP A 11 7.01 0.86 -4.47
N GLU A 12 8.24 0.43 -4.18
CA GLU A 12 8.58 -0.98 -3.98
C GLU A 12 7.85 -1.57 -2.77
N PHE A 13 7.80 -0.82 -1.66
CA PHE A 13 7.12 -1.26 -0.44
C PHE A 13 5.61 -1.42 -0.66
N LYS A 14 4.98 -0.48 -1.38
CA LYS A 14 3.56 -0.59 -1.76
C LYS A 14 3.32 -1.81 -2.64
N THR A 15 4.21 -2.05 -3.61
CA THR A 15 4.11 -3.20 -4.52
C THR A 15 4.25 -4.52 -3.77
N GLN A 16 5.14 -4.61 -2.77
CA GLN A 16 5.23 -5.79 -1.90
C GLN A 16 3.91 -6.03 -1.16
N ILE A 17 3.33 -5.01 -0.54
CA ILE A 17 2.04 -5.12 0.20
C ILE A 17 0.92 -5.57 -0.75
N VAL A 18 0.81 -4.99 -1.94
CA VAL A 18 -0.24 -5.34 -2.92
C VAL A 18 -0.06 -6.76 -3.47
N LYS A 19 1.18 -7.21 -3.73
CA LYS A 19 1.46 -8.60 -4.13
C LYS A 19 1.13 -9.60 -3.03
N LEU A 20 1.44 -9.28 -1.77
CA LEU A 20 1.10 -10.13 -0.62
C LEU A 20 -0.41 -10.23 -0.40
N TYR A 21 -1.15 -9.16 -0.66
CA TYR A 21 -2.62 -9.16 -0.61
C TYR A 21 -3.24 -10.08 -1.68
N GLN A 22 -2.59 -10.26 -2.83
CA GLN A 22 -3.06 -11.09 -3.92
C GLN A 22 -2.85 -12.60 -3.69
N GLY A 23 -1.95 -12.96 -2.77
CA GLY A 23 -1.59 -14.34 -2.42
C GLY A 23 -2.60 -14.98 -1.47
N GLU A 24 -2.53 -14.72 -0.17
CA GLU A 24 -3.30 -15.46 0.85
C GLU A 24 -3.52 -14.67 2.16
N ARG A 25 -3.35 -13.34 2.15
CA ARG A 25 -3.40 -12.50 3.36
C ARG A 25 -4.41 -11.36 3.19
N SER A 26 -5.38 -11.29 4.10
CA SER A 26 -6.32 -10.17 4.16
C SER A 26 -5.60 -8.87 4.49
N ALA A 27 -6.14 -7.75 4.02
CA ALA A 27 -5.60 -6.42 4.28
C ALA A 27 -5.44 -6.14 5.78
N GLY A 28 -6.30 -6.73 6.63
CA GLY A 28 -6.24 -6.62 8.08
C GLY A 28 -5.06 -7.34 8.72
N ASP A 29 -4.70 -8.55 8.27
CA ASP A 29 -3.51 -9.25 8.76
C ASP A 29 -2.24 -8.52 8.35
N LEU A 30 -2.16 -8.07 7.10
CA LEU A 30 -1.05 -7.24 6.61
C LEU A 30 -0.96 -5.90 7.37
N ALA A 31 -2.09 -5.27 7.64
CA ALA A 31 -2.14 -4.05 8.42
C ALA A 31 -1.60 -4.28 9.84
N ARG A 32 -1.96 -5.41 10.47
CA ARG A 32 -1.54 -5.74 11.83
C ARG A 32 -0.07 -6.13 11.93
N ASP A 33 0.44 -6.89 10.97
CA ASP A 33 1.84 -7.36 10.94
C ASP A 33 2.82 -6.19 10.69
N TYR A 34 2.43 -5.24 9.83
CA TYR A 34 3.26 -4.10 9.44
C TYR A 34 2.94 -2.80 10.21
N ASP A 35 2.06 -2.84 11.23
CA ASP A 35 1.53 -1.67 11.96
C ASP A 35 1.01 -0.56 11.02
N LEU A 36 0.34 -0.98 9.95
CA LEU A 36 -0.32 -0.10 9.00
C LEU A 36 -1.80 0.03 9.34
N ASN A 37 -2.40 1.14 8.92
CA ASN A 37 -3.86 1.25 8.99
C ASN A 37 -4.47 0.45 7.84
N GLU A 38 -5.43 -0.42 8.12
CA GLU A 38 -6.14 -1.21 7.12
C GLU A 38 -6.73 -0.32 6.00
N GLN A 39 -7.26 0.85 6.35
CA GLN A 39 -7.77 1.82 5.38
C GLN A 39 -6.68 2.39 4.46
N LEU A 40 -5.44 2.48 4.95
CA LEU A 40 -4.29 2.91 4.15
C LEU A 40 -3.95 1.85 3.10
N VAL A 41 -3.96 0.57 3.50
CA VAL A 41 -3.73 -0.57 2.60
C VAL A 41 -4.80 -0.63 1.53
N TYR A 42 -6.09 -0.51 1.88
CA TYR A 42 -7.18 -0.43 0.91
C TYR A 42 -7.02 0.73 -0.08
N ARG A 43 -6.61 1.90 0.42
CA ARG A 43 -6.37 3.07 -0.43
C ARG A 43 -5.20 2.83 -1.39
N TRP A 44 -4.16 2.15 -0.95
CA TRP A 44 -3.02 1.77 -1.79
C TRP A 44 -3.43 0.75 -2.82
N VAL A 45 -4.07 -0.36 -2.45
CA VAL A 45 -4.56 -1.36 -3.41
C VAL A 45 -5.41 -0.68 -4.49
N LYS A 46 -6.34 0.22 -4.12
CA LYS A 46 -7.16 0.96 -5.08
C LYS A 46 -6.38 1.96 -5.96
N THR A 47 -5.40 2.67 -5.39
CA THR A 47 -4.63 3.71 -6.11
C THR A 47 -3.51 3.13 -6.96
N ASP A 48 -2.82 2.12 -6.43
CA ASP A 48 -1.75 1.39 -7.10
C ASP A 48 -2.28 0.44 -8.16
N TYR A 49 -3.49 -0.15 -8.02
CA TYR A 49 -4.13 -0.82 -9.17
C TYR A 49 -4.22 0.11 -10.37
N ILE A 50 -4.62 1.37 -10.16
CA ILE A 50 -4.69 2.38 -11.23
C ILE A 50 -3.29 2.71 -11.76
N ARG A 51 -2.27 2.90 -10.89
CA ARG A 51 -0.90 3.23 -11.34
C ARG A 51 -0.18 2.08 -12.05
N ILE A 52 -0.35 0.85 -11.57
CA ILE A 52 0.25 -0.35 -12.15
C ILE A 52 -0.40 -0.65 -13.50
N PHE A 53 -1.72 -0.47 -13.64
CA PHE A 53 -2.38 -0.57 -14.95
C PHE A 53 -2.02 0.59 -15.90
N GLN A 54 -1.87 1.81 -15.38
CA GLN A 54 -1.57 2.98 -16.21
C GLN A 54 -0.11 3.05 -16.67
N SER A 55 0.83 2.37 -15.98
CA SER A 55 2.22 2.23 -16.44
C SER A 55 2.39 1.24 -17.61
N CYS A 56 1.30 0.61 -18.06
CA CYS A 56 1.30 -0.28 -19.24
C CYS A 56 0.93 0.44 -20.56
N CYS A 57 0.76 1.77 -20.57
CA CYS A 57 0.62 2.60 -21.78
C CYS A 57 1.80 3.57 -21.91
#